data_AF-A0A7J4SIG4-F1
#
_entry.id   AF-A0A7J4SIG4-F1
#
_cell.length_a   1.000
_cell.length_b   1.000
_cell.length_c   1.000
_cell.angle_alpha   90.00
_cell.angle_beta   90.00
_cell.angle_gamma   90.00
#
_symmetry.space_group_name_H-M   'P 1'
#
loop_
_entity.id
_entity.type
_entity.pdbx_description
1 polymer ?
#
loop_
_entity_poly.entity_id
_entity_poly.type
_entity_poly.pdbx_seq_one_letter_code
_entity_poly.pdbx_strand_id
1 'polypeptide(L)'
;MQFDGRLGIISGRYHSLDGSEGVKEHQTILEVFGRCEDGRSICLLIKGLQPSFEISPLLAWKVGQEIPQHTKDSIQKIAEKEDVVKIEGPTMKLTDLGMRPIWQVTT
;
A
#
# COMPACT_ATOMS: atom_id res chain seq x y z
N MET A 1 -5.97 10.83 23.49
CA MET A 1 -5.79 9.71 24.45
C MET A 1 -4.69 8.83 23.90
N GLN A 2 -3.67 8.51 24.69
CA GLN A 2 -2.58 7.63 24.28
C GLN A 2 -2.71 6.33 25.06
N PHE A 3 -2.78 5.20 24.36
CA PHE A 3 -2.75 3.87 24.98
C PHE A 3 -1.29 3.45 25.17
N ASP A 4 -0.95 2.96 26.35
CA ASP A 4 0.36 2.39 26.67
C ASP A 4 0.16 1.01 27.32
N GLY A 5 0.83 0.00 26.76
CA GLY A 5 0.68 -1.39 27.19
C GLY A 5 0.89 -2.42 26.07
N ARG A 6 0.93 -3.70 26.45
CA ARG A 6 1.05 -4.83 25.53
C ARG A 6 -0.31 -5.35 25.11
N LEU A 7 -0.46 -5.65 23.83
CA LEU A 7 -1.66 -6.24 23.27
C LEU A 7 -1.30 -7.31 22.22
N GLY A 8 -2.16 -8.32 22.12
CA GLY A 8 -2.19 -9.24 20.99
C GLY A 8 -3.29 -8.83 20.01
N ILE A 9 -2.97 -8.80 18.71
CA ILE A 9 -3.95 -8.58 17.65
C ILE A 9 -4.68 -9.91 17.38
N ILE A 10 -6.01 -9.86 17.35
CA ILE A 10 -6.88 -11.02 17.13
C ILE A 10 -7.43 -10.99 15.70
N SER A 11 -7.94 -9.85 15.25
CA SER A 11 -8.52 -9.70 13.92
C SER A 11 -8.46 -8.25 13.45
N GLY A 12 -8.57 -8.08 12.13
CA GLY A 12 -8.66 -6.77 11.49
C GLY A 12 -9.84 -6.72 10.52
N ARG A 13 -10.42 -5.53 10.34
CA ARG A 13 -11.41 -5.25 9.28
C ARG A 13 -11.00 -4.00 8.53
N TYR A 14 -11.06 -4.09 7.21
CA TYR A 14 -10.81 -2.98 6.31
C TYR A 14 -12.14 -2.36 5.88
N HIS A 15 -12.21 -1.04 5.95
CA HIS A 15 -13.32 -0.26 5.39
C HIS A 15 -12.78 0.78 4.42
N SER A 16 -13.32 0.73 3.21
CA SER A 16 -13.17 1.75 2.18
C SER A 16 -14.39 2.65 2.25
N LEU A 17 -14.20 3.90 2.64
CA LEU A 17 -15.28 4.88 2.70
C LEU A 17 -15.08 5.88 1.57
N ASP A 18 -15.98 5.82 0.59
CA ASP A 18 -16.10 6.87 -0.40
C ASP A 18 -16.70 8.11 0.27
N GLY A 19 -16.16 9.28 -0.04
CA GLY A 19 -16.63 10.53 0.53
C GLY A 19 -18.10 10.76 0.18
N SER A 20 -18.97 10.84 1.18
CA SER A 20 -20.31 11.39 0.99
C SER A 20 -20.24 12.89 0.71
N GLU A 21 -21.28 13.44 0.07
CA GLU A 21 -21.34 14.85 -0.36
C GLU A 21 -20.74 15.80 0.68
N GLY A 22 -19.60 16.40 0.35
CA GLY A 22 -18.87 17.35 1.20
C GLY A 22 -17.50 16.90 1.69
N VAL A 23 -17.18 15.59 1.67
CA VAL A 23 -15.84 15.06 1.98
C VAL A 23 -15.19 14.61 0.67
N LYS A 24 -14.14 15.31 0.22
CA LYS A 24 -13.52 15.08 -1.10
C LYS A 24 -12.53 13.91 -1.16
N GLU A 25 -12.17 13.31 -0.03
CA GLU A 25 -11.06 12.35 0.04
C GLU A 25 -11.55 10.97 0.44
N HIS A 26 -11.17 9.97 -0.35
CA HIS A 26 -11.32 8.54 -0.04
C HIS A 26 -10.65 8.23 1.30
N GLN A 27 -11.37 7.57 2.21
CA GLN A 27 -10.84 7.22 3.53
C GLN A 27 -10.75 5.71 3.70
N THR A 28 -9.54 5.25 3.96
CA THR A 28 -9.30 3.90 4.48
C THR A 28 -9.30 3.93 6.02
N ILE A 29 -10.11 3.05 6.61
CA ILE A 29 -10.08 2.77 8.06
C ILE A 29 -9.78 1.29 8.26
N LEU A 30 -8.73 0.99 9.04
CA LEU A 30 -8.46 -0.35 9.53
C LEU A 30 -8.91 -0.44 10.99
N GLU A 31 -9.93 -1.25 11.26
CA GLU A 31 -10.33 -1.62 12.61
C GLU A 31 -9.50 -2.82 13.06
N VAL A 32 -8.77 -2.70 14.16
CA VAL A 32 -7.97 -3.79 14.72
C VAL A 32 -8.50 -4.15 16.10
N PHE A 33 -8.95 -5.40 16.24
CA PHE A 33 -9.44 -5.95 17.49
C PHE A 33 -8.33 -6.73 18.17
N GLY A 34 -8.17 -6.51 19.47
CA GLY A 34 -7.13 -7.16 20.25
C GLY A 34 -7.52 -7.42 21.70
N ARG A 35 -6.60 -8.08 22.40
CA ARG A 35 -6.64 -8.32 23.83
C ARG A 35 -5.38 -7.76 24.47
N CYS A 36 -5.55 -6.92 25.47
CA CYS A 36 -4.47 -6.45 26.31
C CYS A 36 -3.97 -7.60 27.22
N GLU A 37 -2.73 -7.51 27.67
CA GLU A 37 -2.13 -8.45 28.63
C GLU A 37 -2.93 -8.56 29.94
N ASP A 38 -3.60 -7.48 30.35
CA ASP A 38 -4.46 -7.43 31.54
C ASP A 38 -5.89 -7.98 31.32
N GLY A 39 -6.17 -8.53 30.14
CA GLY A 39 -7.47 -9.12 29.82
C GLY A 39 -8.54 -8.11 29.37
N ARG A 40 -8.22 -6.84 29.15
CA ARG A 40 -9.16 -5.92 28.47
C ARG A 40 -9.23 -6.21 26.97
N SER A 41 -10.42 -6.14 26.39
CA SER A 41 -10.58 -6.10 24.93
C SER A 41 -10.37 -4.67 24.43
N ILE A 42 -9.73 -4.53 23.27
CA ILE A 42 -9.49 -3.23 22.62
C ILE A 42 -9.92 -3.25 21.16
N CYS A 43 -10.39 -2.10 20.67
CA CYS A 43 -10.60 -1.82 19.25
C CYS A 43 -9.81 -0.57 18.89
N LEU A 44 -8.90 -0.67 17.92
CA LEU A 44 -8.10 0.43 17.40
C LEU A 44 -8.63 0.83 16.02
N LEU A 45 -8.91 2.12 15.82
CA LEU A 45 -9.26 2.68 14.52
C LEU A 45 -8.04 3.37 13.93
N ILE A 46 -7.45 2.75 12.91
CA ILE A 46 -6.29 3.27 12.21
C ILE A 46 -6.77 3.99 10.95
N LYS A 47 -6.43 5.28 10.83
CA LYS A 47 -6.76 6.14 9.70
C LYS A 47 -5.50 6.63 8.99
N GLY A 48 -5.64 7.06 7.75
CA GLY A 48 -4.53 7.61 6.97
C GLY A 48 -3.60 6.55 6.37
N LEU A 49 -4.02 5.29 6.37
CA LEU A 49 -3.36 4.27 5.55
C LEU A 49 -3.67 4.57 4.08
N GLN A 50 -2.64 4.61 3.26
CA GLN A 50 -2.76 4.73 1.81
C GLN A 50 -2.46 3.35 1.22
N PRO A 51 -3.47 2.61 0.74
CA PRO A 51 -3.25 1.34 0.06
C PRO A 51 -2.24 1.51 -1.06
N SER A 52 -1.29 0.58 -1.13
CA SER A 52 -0.30 0.58 -2.20
C SER A 52 0.12 -0.83 -2.54
N PHE A 53 0.61 -1.01 -3.76
CA PHE A 53 1.16 -2.27 -4.23
C PHE A 53 2.41 -2.00 -5.07
N GLU A 54 3.23 -3.04 -5.22
CA GLU A 54 4.47 -2.97 -5.98
C GLU A 54 4.31 -3.65 -7.33
N ILE A 55 4.86 -3.02 -8.38
CA ILE A 55 4.89 -3.59 -9.72
C ILE A 55 6.33 -3.66 -10.25
N SER A 56 6.57 -4.69 -11.04
CA SER A 56 7.86 -5.00 -11.68
C SER A 56 7.61 -5.41 -13.13
N PRO A 57 8.57 -5.21 -14.05
CA PRO A 57 8.46 -5.74 -15.41
C PRO A 57 8.40 -7.27 -15.36
N LEU A 58 7.54 -7.86 -16.19
CA LEU A 58 7.39 -9.32 -16.27
C LEU A 58 8.61 -9.97 -16.96
N LEU A 59 9.17 -9.30 -17.97
CA LEU A 59 10.26 -9.82 -18.79
C LEU A 59 11.56 -10.01 -18.01
N ALA A 60 12.42 -10.90 -18.51
CA ALA A 60 13.74 -11.15 -17.94
C ALA A 60 14.49 -9.83 -17.72
N TRP A 61 14.98 -9.64 -16.49
CA TRP A 61 15.70 -8.42 -16.11
C TRP A 61 17.19 -8.71 -15.96
N LYS A 62 18.03 -7.93 -16.63
CA LYS A 62 19.48 -7.95 -16.41
C LYS A 62 19.88 -6.73 -15.59
N VAL A 63 20.57 -6.95 -14.48
CA VAL A 63 21.07 -5.87 -13.64
C VAL A 63 21.99 -4.97 -14.47
N GLY A 64 21.74 -3.65 -14.41
CA GLY A 64 22.49 -2.65 -15.18
C GLY A 64 21.94 -2.37 -16.58
N GLN A 65 20.91 -3.10 -17.05
CA GLN A 65 20.22 -2.72 -18.29
C GLN A 65 19.36 -1.48 -18.06
N GLU A 66 19.24 -0.65 -19.10
CA GLU A 66 18.29 0.46 -19.07
C GLU A 66 16.85 -0.05 -19.11
N ILE A 67 15.95 0.72 -18.51
CA ILE A 67 14.52 0.40 -18.51
C ILE A 67 13.97 0.56 -19.92
N PRO A 68 13.45 -0.51 -20.54
CA PRO A 68 12.94 -0.46 -21.91
C PRO A 68 11.81 0.56 -22.06
N GLN A 69 11.70 1.19 -23.24
CA GLN A 69 10.68 2.20 -23.50
C GLN A 69 9.25 1.67 -23.29
N HIS A 70 8.95 0.45 -23.74
CA HIS A 70 7.64 -0.16 -23.53
C HIS A 70 7.25 -0.28 -22.04
N THR A 71 8.23 -0.45 -21.14
CA THR A 71 8.00 -0.51 -19.70
C THR A 71 7.63 0.89 -19.19
N LYS A 72 8.36 1.92 -19.62
CA LYS A 72 8.05 3.32 -19.28
C LYS A 72 6.66 3.71 -19.77
N ASP A 73 6.30 3.36 -21.00
CA ASP A 73 4.98 3.62 -21.57
C ASP A 73 3.87 2.90 -20.79
N SER A 74 4.15 1.69 -20.29
CA SER A 74 3.20 0.94 -19.45
C SER A 74 3.00 1.59 -18.09
N ILE A 75 4.06 2.08 -17.46
CA ILE A 75 3.97 2.83 -16.20
C ILE A 75 3.16 4.11 -16.40
N GLN A 76 3.39 4.82 -17.51
CA GLN A 76 2.64 6.03 -17.85
C GLN A 76 1.13 5.75 -17.98
N LYS A 77 0.76 4.65 -18.68
CA LYS A 77 -0.66 4.22 -18.78
C LYS A 77 -1.29 3.88 -17.43
N ILE A 78 -0.50 3.38 -16.47
CA ILE A 78 -0.99 3.11 -15.11
C ILE A 78 -1.21 4.42 -14.37
N ALA A 79 -0.31 5.40 -14.52
CA ALA A 79 -0.44 6.71 -13.90
C ALA A 79 -1.67 7.50 -14.36
N GLU A 80 -2.22 7.17 -15.53
CA GLU A 80 -3.42 7.79 -16.10
C GLU A 80 -4.74 7.16 -15.60
N LYS A 81 -4.68 6.12 -14.76
CA LYS A 81 -5.88 5.50 -14.19
C LYS A 81 -6.46 6.38 -13.08
N GLU A 82 -7.78 6.49 -13.05
CA GLU A 82 -8.53 7.31 -12.07
C GLU A 82 -8.20 6.93 -10.62
N ASP A 83 -8.08 5.62 -10.34
CA ASP A 83 -7.80 5.10 -9.00
C ASP A 83 -6.32 5.16 -8.60
N VAL A 84 -5.43 5.73 -9.44
CA VAL A 84 -4.00 5.82 -9.13
C VAL A 84 -3.66 7.23 -8.67
N VAL A 85 -3.30 7.35 -7.40
CA VAL A 85 -2.94 8.63 -6.76
C VAL A 85 -1.48 8.98 -7.05
N LYS A 86 -0.59 7.99 -7.02
CA LYS A 86 0.86 8.21 -7.12
C LYS A 86 1.59 6.97 -7.60
N ILE A 87 2.66 7.19 -8.36
CA ILE A 87 3.65 6.15 -8.68
C ILE A 87 5.04 6.65 -8.28
N GLU A 88 5.78 5.84 -7.53
CA GLU A 88 7.15 6.11 -7.09
C GLU A 88 8.13 5.06 -7.60
N GLY A 89 9.38 5.48 -7.84
CA GLY A 89 10.44 4.60 -8.31
C GLY A 89 10.92 4.96 -9.74
N PRO A 90 11.69 4.07 -10.38
CA PRO A 90 12.00 2.72 -9.94
C PRO A 90 13.04 2.67 -8.82
N THR A 91 12.87 1.72 -7.88
CA THR A 91 13.90 1.34 -6.89
C THR A 91 14.28 -0.12 -7.07
N MET A 92 15.57 -0.43 -7.05
CA MET A 92 16.06 -1.80 -7.19
C MET A 92 15.80 -2.59 -5.90
N LYS A 93 15.03 -3.68 -5.98
CA LYS A 93 14.77 -4.59 -4.84
C LYS A 93 15.09 -6.04 -5.21
N LEU A 94 15.44 -6.85 -4.20
CA LEU A 94 15.66 -8.28 -4.36
C LEU A 94 14.32 -9.01 -4.41
N THR A 95 14.12 -9.82 -5.43
CA THR A 95 12.96 -10.70 -5.61
C THR A 95 13.43 -12.14 -5.75
N ASP A 96 12.50 -13.09 -5.80
CA ASP A 96 12.74 -14.50 -6.16
C ASP A 96 13.41 -14.66 -7.55
N LEU A 97 13.16 -13.71 -8.45
CA LEU A 97 13.74 -13.63 -9.79
C LEU A 97 15.00 -12.75 -9.87
N GLY A 98 15.58 -12.39 -8.72
CA GLY A 98 16.78 -11.56 -8.61
C GLY A 98 16.49 -10.08 -8.40
N MET A 99 17.51 -9.24 -8.59
CA MET A 99 17.39 -7.78 -8.41
C MET A 99 16.57 -7.16 -9.56
N ARG A 100 15.46 -6.50 -9.24
CA ARG A 100 14.53 -5.91 -10.23
C ARG A 100 14.14 -4.47 -9.89
N PRO A 101 13.84 -3.64 -10.91
CA PRO A 101 13.28 -2.32 -10.70
C PRO A 101 11.82 -2.45 -10.28
N ILE A 102 11.48 -1.84 -9.14
CA ILE A 102 10.15 -1.85 -8.56
C ILE A 102 9.59 -0.44 -8.55
N TRP A 103 8.33 -0.30 -8.95
CA TRP A 103 7.54 0.90 -8.72
C TRP A 103 6.51 0.63 -7.64
N GLN A 104 6.34 1.60 -6.74
CA GLN A 104 5.25 1.58 -5.76
C GLN A 104 4.09 2.39 -6.32
N VAL A 105 2.92 1.78 -6.41
CA VAL A 105 1.67 2.39 -6.88
C VAL A 105 0.77 2.59 -5.68
N THR A 106 0.39 3.84 -5.42
CA THR A 106 -0.57 4.22 -4.39
C THR A 106 -1.92 4.49 -5.04
N THR A 107 -2.96 3.92 -4.43
CA THR A 107 -4.37 4.04 -4.86
C THR A 107 -5.21 4.67 -3.77
#